data_AF-Q8EU57-F1
#
_entry.id   AF-Q8EU57-F1
#
_cell.length_a   1.000
_cell.length_b   1.000
_cell.length_c   1.000
_cell.angle_alpha   90.00
_cell.angle_beta   90.00
_cell.angle_gamma   90.00
#
_symmetry.space_group_name_H-M   'P 1'
#
loop_
_entity.id
_entity.type
_entity.pdbx_description
1 polymer ?
#
loop_
_entity_poly.entity_id
_entity_poly.type
_entity_poly.pdbx_seq_one_letter_code
_entity_poly.pdbx_strand_id
1 'polypeptide(L)' 'MGKKLRKRDVDEELLNSLYHVEQEWKQLQQIVKQSIEPTQSGHHVEKLAKAKYMFLIREARIRKVSAVRV' A
#
# COMPACT_ATOMS: atom_id res chain seq x y z
N MET A 1 7.20 20.70 -23.19
CA MET A 1 5.74 20.50 -23.15
C MET A 1 5.41 19.56 -21.99
N GLY A 2 5.06 20.09 -20.81
CA GLY A 2 4.70 19.24 -19.66
C GLY A 2 3.34 18.57 -19.88
N LYS A 3 3.28 17.24 -19.83
CA LYS A 3 2.01 16.50 -19.90
C LYS A 3 1.14 16.93 -18.72
N LYS A 4 -0.02 17.50 -19.01
CA LYS A 4 -1.02 17.85 -17.99
C LYS A 4 -1.58 16.53 -17.43
N LEU A 5 -1.12 16.11 -16.25
CA LEU A 5 -1.64 14.92 -15.58
C LEU A 5 -3.14 15.09 -15.35
N ARG A 6 -3.94 14.13 -15.83
CA ARG A 6 -5.38 14.15 -15.58
C ARG A 6 -5.61 13.61 -14.17
N LYS A 7 -6.63 14.15 -13.48
CA LYS A 7 -7.03 13.68 -12.15
C LYS A 7 -7.20 12.16 -12.12
N ARG A 8 -7.80 11.59 -13.18
CA ARG A 8 -8.00 10.16 -13.35
C ARG A 8 -6.69 9.37 -13.34
N ASP A 9 -5.65 9.86 -14.03
CA ASP A 9 -4.36 9.17 -14.11
C ASP A 9 -3.73 9.07 -12.71
N VAL A 10 -3.83 10.14 -11.91
CA VAL A 10 -3.33 10.18 -10.53
C VAL A 10 -4.15 9.25 -9.61
N ASP A 11 -5.47 9.23 -9.77
CA ASP A 11 -6.34 8.37 -8.97
C ASP A 11 -6.12 6.88 -9.32
N GLU A 12 -5.86 6.54 -10.58
CA GLU A 12 -5.46 5.19 -11.02
C GLU A 12 -4.07 4.81 -10.45
N GLU A 13 -3.09 5.70 -10.49
CA GLU A 13 -1.77 5.48 -9.90
C GLU A 13 -1.83 5.28 -8.38
N LEU A 14 -2.68 6.03 -7.69
CA LEU A 14 -2.94 5.87 -6.26
C LEU A 14 -3.50 4.48 -5.95
N LEU A 15 -4.50 4.03 -6.71
CA LEU A 15 -5.09 2.70 -6.53
C LEU A 15 -4.07 1.59 -6.82
N ASN A 16 -3.31 1.70 -7.92
CA ASN A 16 -2.25 0.75 -8.26
C ASN A 16 -1.20 0.65 -7.14
N SER A 17 -0.78 1.79 -6.60
CA SER A 17 0.14 1.86 -5.47
C SER A 17 -0.46 1.22 -4.21
N LEU A 18 -1.74 1.47 -3.93
CA LEU A 18 -2.45 0.88 -2.79
C LEU A 18 -2.45 -0.65 -2.88
N TYR A 19 -2.77 -1.22 -4.05
CA TYR A 19 -2.77 -2.67 -4.25
C TYR A 19 -1.37 -3.27 -4.15
N HIS A 20 -0.36 -2.60 -4.70
CA HIS A 20 1.01 -3.09 -4.62
C HIS A 20 1.50 -3.17 -3.17
N VAL A 21 1.29 -2.10 -2.40
CA VAL A 21 1.69 -2.05 -0.98
C VAL A 21 0.87 -3.00 -0.11
N GLU A 22 -0.40 -3.25 -0.46
CA GLU A 22 -1.20 -4.28 0.22
C GLU A 22 -0.59 -5.68 0.07
N GLN A 23 -0.17 -6.04 -1.16
CA GLN A 23 0.46 -7.33 -1.43
C GLN A 23 1.80 -7.44 -0.72
N GLU A 24 2.63 -6.39 -0.77
CA GLU A 24 3.93 -6.34 -0.07
C GLU A 24 3.73 -6.53 1.44
N TRP A 25 2.79 -5.80 2.05
CA TRP A 25 2.50 -5.93 3.47
C TRP A 25 2.04 -7.35 3.83
N LYS A 26 1.11 -7.94 3.05
CA LYS A 26 0.63 -9.31 3.28
C LYS A 26 1.74 -10.35 3.18
N GLN A 27 2.65 -10.19 2.21
CA GLN A 27 3.83 -11.06 2.10
C GLN A 27 4.75 -10.92 3.30
N LEU A 28 5.11 -9.70 3.69
CA LEU A 28 5.96 -9.44 4.86
C LEU A 28 5.33 -9.98 6.15
N GLN A 29 4.02 -9.77 6.32
CA GLN A 29 3.27 -10.30 7.45
C GLN A 29 3.33 -11.83 7.50
N GLN A 30 3.18 -12.49 6.35
CA GLN A 30 3.28 -13.94 6.27
C GLN A 30 4.69 -14.43 6.61
N ILE A 31 5.74 -13.78 6.10
CA ILE A 31 7.14 -14.12 6.40
C ILE A 31 7.41 -14.01 7.90
N VAL A 32 7.04 -12.88 8.52
CA VAL A 32 7.22 -12.66 9.96
C VAL A 32 6.45 -13.71 10.77
N LYS A 33 5.21 -14.03 10.36
CA LYS A 33 4.37 -15.03 11.04
C LYS A 33 4.94 -16.45 10.95
N GLN A 34 5.61 -16.79 9.85
CA GLN A 34 6.20 -18.12 9.61
C GLN A 34 7.64 -18.24 10.15
N SER A 35 8.23 -17.13 10.60
CA SER A 35 9.59 -17.12 11.14
C SER A 35 9.61 -17.72 12.54
N ILE A 36 10.51 -18.67 12.78
CA ILE A 36 10.74 -19.27 14.10
C ILE A 36 11.34 -18.23 15.05
N GLU A 37 12.24 -17.39 14.54
CA GLU A 37 12.82 -16.26 15.26
C GLU A 37 12.81 -15.01 14.34
N PRO A 38 11.71 -14.25 14.32
CA PRO A 38 11.64 -13.02 13.55
C PRO A 38 12.57 -11.95 14.15
N THR A 39 13.38 -11.34 13.28
CA THR A 39 14.26 -10.25 13.69
C THR A 39 13.46 -8.98 13.97
N GLN A 40 14.01 -8.10 14.83
CA GLN A 40 13.40 -6.78 15.01
C GLN A 40 13.28 -6.00 13.70
N SER A 41 14.27 -6.12 12.81
CA SER A 41 14.22 -5.49 11.48
C SER A 41 13.06 -6.03 10.65
N GLY A 42 12.77 -7.33 10.69
CA GLY A 42 11.59 -7.92 10.04
C GLY A 42 10.27 -7.30 10.52
N HIS A 43 10.09 -7.16 11.83
CA HIS A 43 8.93 -6.49 12.41
C HIS A 43 8.83 -5.01 12.02
N HIS A 44 9.97 -4.29 11.97
CA HIS A 44 9.97 -2.89 11.55
C HIS A 44 9.55 -2.72 10.09
N VAL A 45 10.06 -3.58 9.20
CA VAL A 45 9.71 -3.55 7.78
C VAL A 45 8.23 -3.89 7.56
N GLU A 46 7.70 -4.91 8.25
CA GLU A 46 6.27 -5.24 8.21
C GLU A 46 5.41 -4.05 8.67
N LYS A 47 5.76 -3.43 9.81
CA LYS A 47 5.03 -2.27 10.34
C LYS A 47 5.09 -1.06 9.41
N LEU A 48 6.24 -0.84 8.76
CA LEU A 48 6.41 0.24 7.80
C LEU A 48 5.53 0.02 6.56
N ALA A 49 5.50 -1.20 6.01
CA ALA A 49 4.62 -1.54 4.89
C ALA A 49 3.14 -1.35 5.26
N LYS A 50 2.73 -1.78 6.45
CA LYS A 50 1.38 -1.54 6.98
C LYS A 50 1.04 -0.05 7.09
N ALA A 51 1.98 0.78 7.55
CA ALA A 51 1.79 2.21 7.67
C ALA A 51 1.58 2.87 6.29
N LYS A 52 2.38 2.46 5.27
CA LYS A 52 2.19 2.91 3.88
C LYS A 52 0.80 2.52 3.35
N TYR A 53 0.37 1.28 3.57
CA TYR A 53 -0.96 0.81 3.16
C TYR A 53 -2.08 1.65 3.78
N MET A 54 -2.04 1.87 5.10
CA MET A 54 -3.02 2.68 5.82
C MET A 54 -3.06 4.14 5.34
N PHE A 55 -1.89 4.69 5.03
CA PHE A 55 -1.79 6.03 4.44
C PHE A 55 -2.50 6.11 3.09
N LEU A 56 -2.26 5.16 2.19
CA LEU A 56 -2.90 5.14 0.87
C LEU A 56 -4.43 4.95 0.96
N ILE A 57 -4.93 4.15 1.91
CA ILE A 57 -6.37 4.04 2.18
C ILE A 57 -6.94 5.41 2.59
N ARG A 58 -6.25 6.14 3.47
CA ARG A 58 -6.68 7.47 3.89
C ARG A 58 -6.76 8.43 2.70
N GLU A 59 -5.75 8.42 1.83
CA GLU A 59 -5.72 9.27 0.63
C GLU A 59 -6.84 8.92 -0.36
N ALA A 60 -7.10 7.62 -0.58
CA ALA A 60 -8.21 7.16 -1.43
C ALA A 60 -9.57 7.65 -0.89
N ARG A 61 -9.76 7.61 0.44
CA ARG A 61 -10.97 8.16 1.10
C ARG A 61 -11.12 9.66 0.91
N ILE A 62 -10.04 10.43 1.09
CA ILE A 62 -10.04 11.89 0.89
C ILE A 62 -10.43 12.24 -0.56
N ARG A 63 -9.92 11.47 -1.53
CA ARG A 63 -10.20 11.65 -2.95
C ARG A 63 -11.53 11.08 -3.41
N LYS A 64 -12.25 10.36 -2.53
CA LYS A 64 -13.50 9.66 -2.80
C LYS A 64 -13.37 8.62 -3.92
N VAL A 65 -12.21 7.98 -4.00
CA VAL A 65 -11.93 6.91 -4.96
C VAL A 65 -12.14 5.58 -4.24
N SER A 66 -13.03 4.75 -4.77
CA SER A 66 -13.33 3.44 -4.20
C SER A 66 -12.26 2.43 -4.64
N ALA A 67 -11.66 1.74 -3.67
CA ALA A 67 -10.78 0.60 -3.91
C ALA A 67 -11.56 -0.73 -4.01
N VAL A 68 -12.86 -0.68 -4.34
CA VAL A 68 -13.69 -1.88 -4.51
C VAL A 68 -13.28 -2.57 -5.80
N ARG A 69 -12.76 -3.78 -5.66
CA ARG A 69 -12.47 -4.70 -6.75
C ARG A 69 -13.81 -5.23 -7.29
N VAL A 70 -14.07 -5.06 -8.58
CA VAL A 70 -15.05 -5.86 -9.34
C VAL A 70 -14.31 -6.99 -10.02
#